data_AF-A0A6P0VC47-F1
#
_entry.id   AF-A0A6P0VC47-F1
#
_cell.length_a   1.000
_cell.length_b   1.000
_cell.length_c   1.000
_cell.angle_alpha   90.00
_cell.angle_beta   90.00
_cell.angle_gamma   90.00
#
_symmetry.space_group_name_H-M   'P 1'
#
loop_
_entity.id
_entity.type
_entity.pdbx_description
1 polymer ?
#
loop_
_entity_poly.entity_id
_entity_poly.type
_entity_poly.pdbx_seq_one_letter_code
_entity_poly.pdbx_strand_id
1 'polypeptide(L)'
;MKQYLPKQLLTRLIAIAGVFFIPTVAHSQEAIPCFMTDDNGNVIDLGELCGLGTPGNGRLQVPIKRRESNIPVVDVTFNGTKTFEMLFDTGASGVAITSQMATALGVKPEGKGISETAGGTVEVAFGRVNSVAAGGVEAKNIVVSINEFLDIGLLGQGFFGSYDVTIREDVIEFSPR
;
A
#
# COMPACT_ATOMS: atom_id res chain seq x y z
N MET A 1 61.39 46.06 -28.63
CA MET A 1 62.61 45.65 -29.34
C MET A 1 62.59 44.13 -29.47
N LYS A 2 62.70 43.65 -30.73
CA LYS A 2 62.93 42.26 -31.17
C LYS A 2 61.84 41.20 -30.93
N GLN A 3 61.05 41.01 -31.99
CA GLN A 3 60.46 39.75 -32.45
C GLN A 3 61.49 38.62 -32.44
N TYR A 4 61.07 37.39 -32.11
CA TYR A 4 61.59 36.15 -32.70
C TYR A 4 60.61 34.97 -32.44
N LEU A 5 59.69 34.77 -33.40
CA LEU A 5 59.28 33.42 -33.87
C LEU A 5 60.24 33.10 -35.05
N PRO A 6 60.42 31.87 -35.58
CA PRO A 6 59.54 30.70 -35.52
C PRO A 6 60.28 29.33 -35.47
N LYS A 7 59.53 28.22 -35.48
CA LYS A 7 59.59 27.15 -36.50
C LYS A 7 58.81 25.91 -36.04
N GLN A 8 57.63 25.74 -36.63
CA GLN A 8 57.15 24.52 -37.27
C GLN A 8 57.82 23.20 -36.80
N LEU A 9 57.06 22.31 -36.15
CA LEU A 9 57.00 20.90 -36.56
C LEU A 9 55.81 20.19 -35.91
N LEU A 10 54.85 19.86 -36.75
CA LEU A 10 54.07 18.62 -36.79
C LEU A 10 53.82 17.83 -35.49
N THR A 11 52.53 17.70 -35.20
CA THR A 11 51.82 16.41 -35.03
C THR A 11 52.16 15.55 -33.80
N ARG A 12 51.22 15.50 -32.86
CA ARG A 12 50.34 14.34 -32.64
C ARG A 12 49.32 14.67 -31.54
N LEU A 13 48.05 14.82 -31.95
CA LEU A 13 46.93 14.58 -31.04
C LEU A 13 47.00 13.10 -30.63
N ILE A 14 47.31 12.85 -29.36
CA ILE A 14 46.90 11.60 -28.73
C ILE A 14 45.54 11.89 -28.14
N ALA A 15 44.48 11.61 -28.90
CA ALA A 15 43.15 11.48 -28.34
C ALA A 15 43.19 10.22 -27.46
N ILE A 16 43.42 10.41 -26.16
CA ILE A 16 43.13 9.37 -25.17
C ILE A 16 41.61 9.26 -25.20
N ALA A 17 41.10 8.26 -25.89
CA ALA A 17 39.71 7.83 -25.73
C ALA A 17 39.56 7.40 -24.27
N GLY A 18 39.18 8.35 -23.41
CA GLY A 18 38.79 8.07 -22.05
C GLY A 18 37.60 7.14 -22.12
N VAL A 19 37.83 5.86 -21.84
CA VAL A 19 36.76 4.91 -21.57
C VAL A 19 36.09 5.42 -20.30
N PHE A 20 34.99 6.15 -20.46
CA PHE A 20 34.06 6.41 -19.38
C PHE A 20 33.46 5.06 -18.99
N PHE A 21 34.08 4.41 -18.00
CA PHE A 21 33.41 3.37 -17.24
C PHE A 21 32.27 4.06 -16.50
N ILE A 22 31.08 4.03 -17.09
CA ILE A 22 29.84 4.30 -16.38
C ILE A 22 29.71 3.14 -15.39
N PRO A 23 29.77 3.35 -14.06
CA PRO A 23 29.43 2.29 -13.14
C PRO A 23 27.94 1.98 -13.37
N THR A 24 27.65 0.87 -14.02
CA THR A 24 26.32 0.28 -13.93
C THR A 24 26.13 -0.10 -12.47
N VAL A 25 25.32 0.67 -11.75
CA VAL A 25 24.85 0.27 -10.42
C VAL A 25 23.97 -0.96 -10.63
N ALA A 26 24.58 -2.14 -10.53
CA ALA A 26 23.85 -3.39 -10.42
C ALA A 26 23.03 -3.31 -9.13
N HIS A 27 21.72 -3.13 -9.28
CA HIS A 27 20.80 -3.28 -8.18
C HIS A 27 20.72 -4.78 -7.89
N SER A 28 21.58 -5.31 -7.01
CA SER A 28 21.27 -6.59 -6.37
C SER A 28 20.13 -6.31 -5.39
N GLN A 29 18.89 -6.38 -5.87
CA GLN A 29 17.77 -6.60 -4.97
C GLN A 29 17.95 -8.04 -4.49
N GLU A 30 18.53 -8.23 -3.31
CA GLU A 30 18.35 -9.46 -2.55
C GLU A 30 16.88 -9.51 -2.14
N ALA A 31 16.00 -9.85 -3.09
CA ALA A 31 14.72 -10.41 -2.73
C ALA A 31 15.05 -11.76 -2.10
N ILE A 32 14.88 -11.87 -0.78
CA ILE A 32 14.98 -13.16 -0.10
C ILE A 32 14.03 -14.11 -0.85
N PRO A 33 14.54 -15.17 -1.50
CA PRO A 33 13.68 -16.11 -2.19
C PRO A 33 12.77 -16.78 -1.16
N CYS A 34 11.47 -16.49 -1.21
CA CYS A 34 10.48 -17.09 -0.33
C CYS A 34 10.00 -18.43 -0.88
N PHE A 35 10.96 -19.30 -1.17
CA PHE A 35 10.71 -20.67 -1.60
C PHE A 35 11.76 -21.60 -1.01
N MET A 36 11.40 -22.87 -0.86
CA MET A 36 12.31 -23.96 -0.52
C MET A 36 12.45 -24.89 -1.72
N THR A 37 13.56 -25.60 -1.82
CA THR A 37 13.73 -26.66 -2.81
C THR A 37 13.81 -28.00 -2.08
N ASP A 38 13.04 -29.00 -2.54
CA ASP A 38 13.14 -30.35 -2.00
C ASP A 38 14.37 -31.11 -2.54
N ASP A 39 14.63 -32.30 -2.01
CA ASP A 39 15.77 -33.14 -2.43
C ASP A 39 15.71 -33.58 -3.90
N ASN A 40 14.55 -33.42 -4.56
CA ASN A 40 14.35 -33.73 -5.98
C ASN A 40 14.51 -32.50 -6.89
N GLY A 41 14.75 -31.31 -6.33
CA GLY A 41 14.87 -30.07 -7.08
C GLY A 41 13.53 -29.35 -7.34
N ASN A 42 12.44 -29.77 -6.71
CA ASN A 42 11.14 -29.11 -6.86
C ASN A 42 11.09 -27.85 -5.99
N VAL A 43 10.53 -26.77 -6.54
CA VAL A 43 10.34 -25.50 -5.83
C VAL A 43 9.02 -25.54 -5.04
N ILE A 44 9.10 -25.32 -3.74
CA ILE A 44 7.98 -25.17 -2.80
C ILE A 44 7.86 -23.68 -2.48
N ASP A 45 6.76 -23.05 -2.89
CA ASP A 45 6.46 -21.66 -2.56
C ASP A 45 6.14 -21.53 -1.06
N LEU A 46 6.89 -20.68 -0.36
CA LEU A 46 6.74 -20.40 1.07
C LEU A 46 6.10 -19.02 1.32
N GLY A 47 5.49 -18.40 0.32
CA GLY A 47 4.86 -17.07 0.42
C GLY A 47 3.89 -16.93 1.61
N GLU A 48 3.19 -18.01 1.97
CA GLU A 48 2.31 -18.04 3.16
C GLU A 48 3.06 -17.98 4.49
N LEU A 49 4.23 -18.63 4.59
CA LEU A 49 5.09 -18.58 5.78
C LEU A 49 5.85 -17.26 5.87
N CYS A 50 6.19 -16.68 4.73
CA CYS A 50 6.93 -15.42 4.65
C CYS A 50 6.03 -14.18 4.75
N GLY A 51 4.71 -14.35 4.84
CA GLY A 51 3.76 -13.23 4.90
C GLY A 51 3.67 -12.42 3.60
N LEU A 52 4.10 -13.01 2.47
CA LEU A 52 4.13 -12.39 1.14
C LEU A 52 3.02 -12.91 0.21
N GLY A 53 2.03 -13.64 0.76
CA GLY A 53 1.02 -14.34 -0.03
C GLY A 53 0.18 -13.45 -0.96
N THR A 54 0.37 -13.63 -2.26
CA THR A 54 -0.66 -13.39 -3.31
C THR A 54 -1.83 -14.36 -3.14
N PRO A 55 -3.06 -14.03 -3.63
CA PRO A 55 -4.28 -14.77 -3.30
C PRO A 55 -4.33 -16.09 -4.07
N GLY A 56 -3.80 -17.14 -3.44
CA GLY A 56 -3.95 -18.53 -3.87
C GLY A 56 -4.23 -19.39 -2.65
N ASN A 57 -5.52 -19.63 -2.37
CA ASN A 57 -6.00 -20.60 -1.37
C ASN A 57 -5.32 -20.59 0.03
N GLY A 58 -4.82 -19.44 0.48
CA GLY A 58 -4.15 -19.27 1.77
C GLY A 58 -4.77 -18.16 2.59
N ARG A 59 -5.64 -18.54 3.55
CA ARG A 59 -6.27 -17.75 4.63
C ARG A 59 -6.55 -16.27 4.32
N LEU A 60 -7.83 -15.91 4.19
CA LEU A 60 -8.27 -14.52 4.18
C LEU A 60 -8.05 -13.94 5.58
N GLN A 61 -6.92 -13.26 5.78
CA GLN A 61 -6.55 -12.73 7.08
C GLN A 61 -5.71 -11.47 6.93
N VAL A 62 -5.87 -10.51 7.85
CA VAL A 62 -5.08 -9.29 7.91
C VAL A 62 -4.36 -9.19 9.27
N PRO A 63 -3.02 -9.04 9.28
CA PRO A 63 -2.28 -8.80 10.52
C PRO A 63 -2.69 -7.49 11.19
N ILE A 64 -2.74 -7.51 12.51
CA ILE A 64 -2.98 -6.33 13.34
C ILE A 64 -1.63 -5.70 13.66
N LYS A 65 -1.38 -4.47 13.20
CA LYS A 65 -0.11 -3.76 13.42
C LYS A 65 0.06 -3.29 14.85
N ARG A 66 -1.05 -2.80 15.41
CA ARG A 66 -1.17 -2.32 16.79
C ARG A 66 -2.64 -2.25 17.17
N ARG A 67 -2.91 -1.86 18.42
CA ARG A 67 -4.23 -1.44 18.87
C ARG A 67 -4.20 -0.01 19.35
N GLU A 68 -5.18 0.76 18.91
CA GLU A 68 -5.47 2.09 19.45
C GLU A 68 -6.78 2.00 20.22
N SER A 69 -6.75 2.28 21.52
CA SER A 69 -7.92 2.14 22.40
C SER A 69 -8.60 0.76 22.29
N ASN A 70 -7.80 -0.31 22.17
CA ASN A 70 -8.21 -1.69 21.94
C ASN A 70 -8.82 -2.00 20.55
N ILE A 71 -8.86 -1.05 19.63
CA ILE A 71 -9.33 -1.25 18.26
C ILE A 71 -8.15 -1.67 17.37
N PRO A 72 -8.25 -2.76 16.59
CA PRO A 72 -7.18 -3.17 15.68
C PRO A 72 -6.86 -2.12 14.62
N VAL A 73 -5.58 -1.87 14.40
CA VAL A 73 -5.08 -1.06 13.28
C VAL A 73 -4.49 -1.97 12.22
N VAL A 74 -4.97 -1.86 10.98
CA VAL A 74 -4.58 -2.71 9.85
C VAL A 74 -4.21 -1.87 8.64
N ASP A 75 -3.35 -2.41 7.77
CA ASP A 75 -3.04 -1.81 6.48
C ASP A 75 -4.15 -2.12 5.46
N VAL A 76 -4.67 -1.08 4.81
CA VAL A 76 -5.74 -1.16 3.82
C VAL A 76 -5.29 -0.47 2.54
N THR A 77 -5.37 -1.20 1.42
CA THR A 77 -4.98 -0.70 0.10
C THR A 77 -6.20 -0.23 -0.67
N PHE A 78 -6.17 1.02 -1.09
CA PHE A 78 -7.19 1.65 -1.91
C PHE A 78 -6.72 1.76 -3.35
N ASN A 79 -7.64 1.51 -4.29
CA ASN A 79 -7.43 1.62 -5.74
C ASN A 79 -6.14 0.89 -6.20
N GLY A 80 -5.80 -0.23 -5.53
CA GLY A 80 -4.63 -1.07 -5.80
C GLY A 80 -3.25 -0.43 -5.58
N THR A 81 -3.16 0.83 -5.13
CA THR A 81 -1.89 1.59 -5.18
C THR A 81 -1.56 2.38 -3.92
N LYS A 82 -2.55 2.77 -3.11
CA LYS A 82 -2.33 3.61 -1.92
C LYS A 82 -2.75 2.87 -0.68
N THR A 83 -1.80 2.62 0.21
CA THR A 83 -2.04 1.92 1.47
C THR A 83 -2.08 2.92 2.62
N PHE A 84 -3.08 2.78 3.48
CA PHE A 84 -3.24 3.57 4.69
C PHE A 84 -3.53 2.64 5.87
N GLU A 85 -3.12 3.08 7.06
CA GLU A 85 -3.56 2.46 8.29
C GLU A 85 -5.02 2.85 8.56
N MET A 86 -5.82 1.88 8.95
CA MET A 86 -7.23 2.10 9.32
C MET A 86 -7.57 1.33 10.59
N LEU A 87 -8.50 1.89 11.37
CA LEU A 87 -9.17 1.19 12.46
C LEU A 87 -10.15 0.17 11.88
N PHE A 88 -10.04 -1.09 12.29
CA PHE A 88 -11.07 -2.09 12.01
C PHE A 88 -12.26 -1.86 12.95
N ASP A 89 -13.26 -1.11 12.48
CA ASP A 89 -14.35 -0.60 13.31
C ASP A 89 -15.66 -1.35 13.02
N THR A 90 -16.02 -2.26 13.91
CA THR A 90 -17.28 -3.03 13.82
C THR A 90 -18.52 -2.18 14.01
N GLY A 91 -18.39 -0.98 14.62
CA GLY A 91 -19.48 -0.04 14.83
C GLY A 91 -19.74 0.87 13.62
N ALA A 92 -18.81 0.95 12.67
CA ALA A 92 -18.99 1.73 11.44
C ALA A 92 -19.78 0.93 10.39
N SER A 93 -20.89 1.50 9.92
CA SER A 93 -21.71 0.89 8.85
C SER A 93 -21.00 0.86 7.50
N GLY A 94 -20.10 1.81 7.24
CA GLY A 94 -19.38 1.96 5.97
C GLY A 94 -17.89 2.18 6.17
N VAL A 95 -17.19 2.53 5.09
CA VAL A 95 -15.79 2.92 5.15
C VAL A 95 -15.71 4.45 5.31
N ALA A 96 -15.03 4.92 6.33
CA ALA A 96 -14.79 6.35 6.56
C ALA A 96 -13.32 6.67 6.32
N ILE A 97 -13.06 7.72 5.54
CA ILE A 97 -11.71 8.19 5.24
C ILE A 97 -11.52 9.62 5.76
N THR A 98 -10.28 9.96 6.09
CA THR A 98 -9.93 11.33 6.49
C THR A 98 -9.91 12.26 5.27
N SER A 99 -9.98 13.58 5.51
CA SER A 99 -9.82 14.58 4.44
C SER A 99 -8.47 14.47 3.71
N GLN A 100 -7.42 14.09 4.44
CA GLN A 100 -6.09 13.86 3.85
C GLN A 100 -6.08 12.64 2.94
N MET A 101 -6.71 11.54 3.35
CA MET A 101 -6.86 10.35 2.52
C MET A 101 -7.68 10.66 1.26
N ALA A 102 -8.80 11.39 1.39
CA ALA A 102 -9.63 11.79 0.24
C ALA A 102 -8.81 12.59 -0.79
N THR A 103 -7.99 13.53 -0.32
CA THR A 103 -7.06 14.30 -1.17
C THR A 103 -6.03 13.39 -1.84
N ALA A 104 -5.39 12.51 -1.07
CA ALA A 104 -4.35 11.61 -1.57
C ALA A 104 -4.90 10.60 -2.59
N LEU A 105 -6.15 10.19 -2.43
CA LEU A 105 -6.87 9.26 -3.32
C LEU A 105 -7.54 9.95 -4.51
N GLY A 106 -7.65 11.29 -4.50
CA GLY A 106 -8.39 12.05 -5.50
C GLY A 106 -9.90 11.84 -5.45
N VAL A 107 -10.44 11.45 -4.28
CA VAL A 107 -11.88 11.25 -4.07
C VAL A 107 -12.57 12.60 -4.11
N LYS A 108 -13.56 12.73 -5.01
CA LYS A 108 -14.40 13.92 -5.10
C LYS A 108 -15.71 13.68 -4.35
N PRO A 109 -16.20 14.65 -3.58
CA PRO A 109 -17.55 14.59 -3.01
C PRO A 109 -18.60 14.46 -4.12
N GLU A 110 -19.48 13.48 -3.99
CA GLU A 110 -20.63 13.22 -4.86
C GLU A 110 -21.94 13.68 -4.20
N GLY A 111 -21.93 13.91 -2.89
CA GLY A 111 -23.06 14.38 -2.11
C GLY A 111 -22.73 14.56 -0.64
N LYS A 112 -23.75 14.90 0.14
CA LYS A 112 -23.67 15.01 1.59
C LYS A 112 -24.76 14.17 2.24
N GLY A 113 -24.53 13.79 3.48
CA GLY A 113 -25.55 13.19 4.32
C GLY A 113 -25.12 13.19 5.77
N ILE A 114 -25.92 12.53 6.57
CA ILE A 114 -25.77 12.54 8.02
C ILE A 114 -25.08 11.25 8.46
N SER A 115 -24.02 11.38 9.25
CA SER A 115 -23.36 10.27 9.93
C SER A 115 -23.65 10.33 11.41
N GLU A 116 -24.10 9.22 11.97
CA GLU A 116 -24.23 9.04 13.41
C GLU A 116 -22.90 8.49 13.95
N THR A 117 -22.37 9.15 14.98
CA THR A 117 -21.11 8.75 15.62
C THR A 117 -21.30 8.69 17.14
N ALA A 118 -20.33 8.12 17.85
CA ALA A 118 -20.31 8.17 19.30
C ALA A 118 -20.30 9.61 19.86
N GLY A 119 -19.77 10.58 19.10
CA GLY A 119 -19.76 12.00 19.45
C GLY A 119 -21.04 12.76 19.07
N GLY A 120 -22.04 12.07 18.50
CA GLY A 120 -23.26 12.66 18.00
C GLY A 120 -23.35 12.66 16.47
N THR A 121 -24.33 13.40 15.97
CA THR A 121 -24.68 13.45 14.54
C THR A 121 -23.90 14.54 13.84
N VAL A 122 -23.22 14.20 12.74
CA VAL A 122 -22.43 15.13 11.93
C VAL A 122 -22.80 15.04 10.44
N GLU A 123 -22.82 16.18 9.75
CA GLU A 123 -22.92 16.18 8.29
C GLU A 123 -21.56 15.80 7.69
N VAL A 124 -21.53 14.81 6.80
CA VAL A 124 -20.32 14.36 6.11
C VAL A 124 -20.53 14.38 4.60
N ALA A 125 -19.45 14.60 3.87
CA ALA A 125 -19.44 14.38 2.43
C ALA A 125 -19.28 12.89 2.12
N PHE A 126 -19.89 12.43 1.03
CA PHE A 126 -19.68 11.09 0.50
C PHE A 126 -18.96 11.16 -0.84
N GLY A 127 -18.10 10.18 -1.08
CA GLY A 127 -17.47 9.96 -2.37
C GLY A 127 -17.32 8.47 -2.64
N ARG A 128 -16.46 8.13 -3.59
CA ARG A 128 -16.31 6.76 -4.08
C ARG A 128 -14.87 6.42 -4.37
N VAL A 129 -14.51 5.17 -4.09
CA VAL A 129 -13.23 4.56 -4.46
C VAL A 129 -13.48 3.33 -5.33
N ASN A 130 -12.55 3.05 -6.24
CA ASN A 130 -12.67 1.94 -7.18
C ASN A 130 -12.52 0.59 -6.47
N SER A 131 -11.59 0.50 -5.52
CA SER A 131 -11.43 -0.68 -4.68
C SER A 131 -10.85 -0.37 -3.31
N VAL A 132 -11.16 -1.25 -2.36
CA VAL A 132 -10.60 -1.32 -1.01
C VAL A 132 -10.18 -2.76 -0.80
N ALA A 133 -8.95 -3.00 -0.34
CA ALA A 133 -8.40 -4.33 -0.16
C ALA A 133 -7.61 -4.46 1.15
N ALA A 134 -7.81 -5.56 1.86
CA ALA A 134 -7.07 -5.93 3.06
C ALA A 134 -7.11 -7.44 3.26
N GLY A 135 -5.98 -8.06 3.61
CA GLY A 135 -5.93 -9.48 4.00
C GLY A 135 -6.51 -10.47 2.99
N GLY A 136 -6.26 -10.25 1.70
CA GLY A 136 -6.81 -11.10 0.62
C GLY A 136 -8.29 -10.83 0.27
N VAL A 137 -8.97 -9.94 0.99
CA VAL A 137 -10.32 -9.47 0.68
C VAL A 137 -10.24 -8.20 -0.15
N GLU A 138 -10.99 -8.14 -1.25
CA GLU A 138 -11.17 -6.93 -2.05
C GLU A 138 -12.67 -6.63 -2.24
N ALA A 139 -13.05 -5.38 -1.96
CA ALA A 139 -14.37 -4.84 -2.25
C ALA A 139 -14.24 -3.73 -3.30
N LYS A 140 -15.13 -3.73 -4.29
CA LYS A 140 -15.08 -2.80 -5.43
C LYS A 140 -16.21 -1.77 -5.35
N ASN A 141 -15.97 -0.61 -5.95
CA ASN A 141 -16.95 0.46 -6.09
C ASN A 141 -17.55 0.90 -4.73
N ILE A 142 -16.67 1.14 -3.75
CA ILE A 142 -17.06 1.41 -2.37
C ILE A 142 -17.39 2.88 -2.19
N VAL A 143 -18.54 3.15 -1.58
CA VAL A 143 -18.89 4.49 -1.09
C VAL A 143 -18.12 4.73 0.21
N VAL A 144 -17.47 5.88 0.30
CA VAL A 144 -16.73 6.30 1.49
C VAL A 144 -17.32 7.60 2.03
N SER A 145 -17.44 7.72 3.35
CA SER A 145 -17.65 9.02 3.98
C SER A 145 -16.30 9.73 4.16
N ILE A 146 -16.29 11.04 3.97
CA ILE A 146 -15.13 11.90 4.20
C ILE A 146 -15.41 12.65 5.50
N ASN A 147 -14.66 12.32 6.55
CA ASN A 147 -14.83 12.90 7.86
C ASN A 147 -13.57 13.68 8.26
N GLU A 148 -13.74 14.99 8.46
CA GLU A 148 -12.65 15.91 8.81
C GLU A 148 -12.23 15.83 10.28
N PHE A 149 -13.04 15.19 11.13
CA PHE A 149 -12.77 15.01 12.55
C PHE A 149 -12.05 13.68 12.87
N LEU A 150 -11.72 12.89 11.84
CA LEU A 150 -10.96 11.65 11.99
C LEU A 150 -9.47 11.88 11.75
N ASP A 151 -8.66 11.44 12.72
CA ASP A 151 -7.20 11.34 12.57
C ASP A 151 -6.80 10.10 11.76
N ILE A 152 -7.54 9.00 11.94
CA ILE A 152 -7.35 7.71 11.26
C ILE A 152 -8.67 7.24 10.65
N GLY A 153 -8.61 6.64 9.46
CA GLY A 153 -9.80 6.13 8.78
C GLY A 153 -10.42 4.92 9.48
N LEU A 154 -11.71 4.67 9.24
CA LEU A 154 -12.48 3.54 9.77
C LEU A 154 -12.80 2.56 8.63
N LEU A 155 -12.40 1.30 8.80
CA LEU A 155 -12.79 0.20 7.95
C LEU A 155 -13.99 -0.48 8.60
N GLY A 156 -15.19 -0.24 8.07
CA GLY A 156 -16.44 -0.76 8.62
C GLY A 156 -17.12 -1.84 7.78
N GLN A 157 -18.37 -2.12 8.14
CA GLN A 157 -19.18 -3.21 7.59
C GLN A 157 -19.37 -3.14 6.06
N GLY A 158 -19.33 -1.95 5.47
CA GLY A 158 -19.37 -1.77 4.01
C GLY A 158 -18.22 -2.46 3.25
N PHE A 159 -17.12 -2.80 3.94
CA PHE A 159 -16.02 -3.59 3.39
C PHE A 159 -16.15 -5.08 3.69
N PHE A 160 -16.29 -5.46 4.97
CA PHE A 160 -16.21 -6.86 5.41
C PHE A 160 -17.57 -7.53 5.67
N GLY A 161 -18.69 -6.87 5.43
CA GLY A 161 -20.03 -7.35 5.81
C GLY A 161 -20.49 -8.64 5.11
N SER A 162 -19.83 -9.06 4.03
CA SER A 162 -20.04 -10.35 3.36
C SER A 162 -19.24 -11.50 3.98
N TYR A 163 -18.50 -11.25 5.06
CA TYR A 163 -17.65 -12.23 5.74
C TYR A 163 -18.08 -12.40 7.19
N ASP A 164 -17.89 -13.60 7.70
CA ASP A 164 -17.72 -13.82 9.13
C ASP A 164 -16.31 -13.40 9.54
N VAL A 165 -16.22 -12.63 10.61
CA VAL A 165 -14.98 -12.00 11.06
C VAL A 165 -14.62 -12.52 12.44
N THR A 166 -13.40 -13.05 12.58
CA THR A 166 -12.80 -13.39 13.88
C THR A 166 -11.62 -12.47 14.15
N ILE A 167 -11.72 -11.65 15.20
CA ILE A 167 -10.63 -10.77 15.64
C ILE A 167 -9.85 -11.51 16.74
N ARG A 168 -8.61 -11.91 16.43
CA ARG A 168 -7.67 -12.54 17.38
C ARG A 168 -6.73 -11.49 17.98
N GLU A 169 -5.72 -11.94 18.73
CA GLU A 169 -4.72 -11.09 19.33
C GLU A 169 -3.85 -10.36 18.30
N ASP A 170 -3.42 -11.01 17.24
CA ASP A 170 -2.46 -10.46 16.27
C ASP A 170 -2.99 -10.44 14.83
N VAL A 171 -4.17 -11.01 14.59
CA VAL A 171 -4.74 -11.18 13.26
C VAL A 171 -6.25 -11.07 13.25
N ILE A 172 -6.80 -10.58 12.14
CA ILE A 172 -8.23 -10.66 11.83
C ILE A 172 -8.40 -11.69 10.72
N GLU A 173 -9.29 -12.65 10.92
CA GLU A 173 -9.62 -13.70 9.95
C GLU A 173 -10.99 -13.44 9.34
N PHE A 174 -11.10 -13.62 8.02
CA PHE A 174 -12.32 -13.53 7.25
C PHE A 174 -12.73 -14.93 6.76
N SER A 175 -14.00 -15.26 6.87
CA SER A 175 -14.60 -16.47 6.28
C SER A 175 -15.80 -16.04 5.42
N PRO A 176 -15.90 -16.44 4.14
CA PRO A 176 -17.07 -16.11 3.33
C PRO A 176 -18.36 -16.66 3.97
N ARG A 177 -19.43 -15.88 3.90
CA ARG A 177 -20.78 -16.32 4.30
C ARG A 177 -21.50 -17.09 3.19
#